data_AF-A0A2J6HID6-F1
#
_entry.id   AF-A0A2J6HID6-F1
#
_cell.length_a   1.000
_cell.length_b   1.000
_cell.length_c   1.000
_cell.angle_alpha   90.00
_cell.angle_beta   90.00
_cell.angle_gamma   90.00
#
_symmetry.space_group_name_H-M   'P 1'
#
loop_
_entity.id
_entity.type
_entity.pdbx_description
1 polymer ?
#
loop_
_entity_poly.entity_id
_entity_poly.type
_entity_poly.pdbx_seq_one_letter_code
_entity_poly.pdbx_strand_id
1 'polypeptide(L)'
;MEKFFSGGFTGIFCLKGKKCQLIRKCKWQGKNYRSMDKDNMQEQINEINRKLDIVLEEVMAQRETRQSIEDLTTDLTIVGKDVFKSTVTELDNAGVEIDGEAVKQLMLKLVRNVDTLNEMFEMMESANDLVKDVTPILHQMGLDGIHMMNEFEQKGYFEFMKESMKIFDNIVTHFSVDDVKLLADNVVTILETVKNLTQPDMLKAINSGLIVYKSIEIENVEEYSIWKAMKAMNSKEMKKGIGFMITFLQNIAKETDKLNANSN
;
A
#
# COMPACT_ATOMS: atom_id res chain seq x y z
N MET A 1 20.58 -4.22 41.01
CA MET A 1 20.51 -3.15 42.03
C MET A 1 19.21 -3.37 42.79
N GLU A 2 19.15 -4.11 43.91
CA GLU A 2 19.65 -3.72 45.25
C GLU A 2 19.06 -2.35 45.64
N LYS A 3 18.26 -2.14 46.71
CA LYS A 3 18.30 -2.59 48.12
C LYS A 3 16.87 -2.44 48.71
N PHE A 4 16.31 -3.37 49.49
CA PHE A 4 16.42 -3.49 50.96
C PHE A 4 16.38 -2.15 51.73
N PHE A 5 15.42 -1.96 52.65
CA PHE A 5 15.69 -1.74 54.09
C PHE A 5 14.42 -1.68 54.97
N SER A 6 14.44 -2.55 55.98
CA SER A 6 13.96 -2.42 57.38
C SER A 6 12.50 -2.02 57.68
N GLY A 7 11.75 -2.74 58.50
CA GLY A 7 12.15 -3.39 59.76
C GLY A 7 11.54 -2.59 60.92
N GLY A 8 10.71 -3.22 61.75
CA GLY A 8 10.06 -2.50 62.86
C GLY A 8 9.05 -3.32 63.64
N PHE A 9 9.55 -4.34 64.33
CA PHE A 9 8.89 -5.06 65.42
C PHE A 9 8.35 -4.09 66.48
N THR A 10 7.16 -4.34 67.03
CA THR A 10 6.73 -4.10 68.44
C THR A 10 5.24 -4.46 68.50
N GLY A 11 4.80 -5.51 69.19
CA GLY A 11 5.08 -5.82 70.59
C GLY A 11 3.80 -5.52 71.38
N ILE A 12 3.03 -6.55 71.70
CA ILE A 12 1.86 -6.45 72.58
C ILE A 12 2.34 -6.00 73.96
N PHE A 13 1.71 -4.96 74.52
CA PHE A 13 1.75 -4.73 75.97
C PHE A 13 0.38 -4.30 76.47
N CYS A 14 -0.28 -5.21 77.17
CA CYS A 14 -1.45 -4.92 77.98
C CYS A 14 -0.95 -4.58 79.39
N LEU A 15 -1.19 -3.35 79.85
CA LEU A 15 -1.01 -2.97 81.25
C LEU A 15 -2.31 -2.40 81.81
N LYS A 16 -2.64 -2.90 83.00
CA LYS A 16 -3.78 -2.58 83.86
C LYS A 16 -4.08 -1.08 83.95
N GLY A 17 -5.36 -0.76 83.79
CA GLY A 17 -6.06 0.37 84.41
C GLY A 17 -5.28 1.68 84.59
N LYS A 18 -5.51 2.63 83.68
CA LYS A 18 -5.82 4.05 83.95
C LYS A 18 -6.01 4.80 82.63
N LYS A 19 -7.09 5.58 82.55
CA LYS A 19 -7.34 6.55 81.47
C LYS A 19 -6.17 7.52 81.36
N CYS A 20 -5.74 7.85 80.15
CA CYS A 20 -5.42 9.22 79.76
C CYS A 20 -5.38 9.38 78.25
N GLN A 21 -6.25 10.26 77.77
CA GLN A 21 -6.17 10.93 76.48
C GLN A 21 -4.88 11.75 76.42
N LEU A 22 -4.28 11.90 75.24
CA LEU A 22 -4.00 13.20 74.60
C LEU A 22 -3.26 13.04 73.25
N ILE A 23 -3.96 13.51 72.21
CA ILE A 23 -3.47 14.24 71.02
C ILE A 23 -2.64 13.46 69.99
N ARG A 24 -3.21 13.24 68.79
CA ARG A 24 -2.89 13.97 67.54
C ARG A 24 -3.73 13.45 66.38
N LYS A 25 -4.30 14.39 65.61
CA LYS A 25 -5.03 14.14 64.36
C LYS A 25 -4.16 13.35 63.38
N CYS A 26 -4.61 12.16 63.01
CA CYS A 26 -4.33 11.57 61.71
C CYS A 26 -5.68 11.35 61.01
N LYS A 27 -5.97 12.16 60.00
CA LYS A 27 -7.14 12.05 59.14
C LYS A 27 -6.73 11.20 57.94
N TRP A 28 -7.28 9.99 57.81
CA TRP A 28 -7.33 9.27 56.53
C TRP A 28 -8.52 8.29 56.45
N GLN A 29 -9.22 8.40 55.32
CA GLN A 29 -10.19 7.48 54.66
C GLN A 29 -11.65 7.45 55.17
N GLY A 30 -12.67 7.33 54.30
CA GLY A 30 -12.67 6.71 52.96
C GLY A 30 -13.49 7.43 51.87
N LYS A 31 -13.11 7.14 50.62
CA LYS A 31 -13.76 7.57 49.38
C LYS A 31 -15.11 6.87 49.21
N ASN A 32 -16.09 7.65 48.75
CA ASN A 32 -17.46 7.27 48.45
C ASN A 32 -17.51 6.53 47.09
N TYR A 33 -18.01 5.29 47.07
CA TYR A 33 -18.19 4.46 45.87
C TYR A 33 -19.59 3.83 45.93
N ARG A 34 -20.65 4.62 45.73
CA ARG A 34 -22.04 4.10 45.61
C ARG A 34 -23.01 5.07 44.92
N SER A 35 -22.63 5.73 43.82
CA SER A 35 -23.61 6.48 43.01
C SER A 35 -23.35 6.55 41.49
N MET A 36 -22.22 6.07 40.97
CA MET A 36 -21.86 6.29 39.55
C MET A 36 -22.41 5.22 38.58
N ASP A 37 -23.03 4.14 39.08
CA ASP A 37 -23.42 2.97 38.27
C ASP A 37 -24.93 2.91 37.95
N LYS A 38 -25.77 3.53 38.79
CA LYS A 38 -27.23 3.46 38.62
C LYS A 38 -27.75 4.40 37.54
N ASP A 39 -27.17 5.59 37.45
CA ASP A 39 -27.62 6.61 36.49
C ASP A 39 -27.29 6.18 35.04
N ASN A 40 -26.13 5.56 34.82
CA ASN A 40 -25.69 5.09 33.50
C ASN A 40 -26.52 3.88 33.01
N MET A 41 -26.92 2.98 33.90
CA MET A 41 -27.84 1.87 33.55
C MET A 41 -29.26 2.38 33.24
N GLN A 42 -29.75 3.38 33.98
CA GLN A 42 -31.08 3.93 33.76
C GLN A 42 -31.17 4.70 32.44
N GLU A 43 -30.09 5.37 32.05
CA GLU A 43 -29.97 6.10 30.78
C GLU A 43 -29.92 5.12 29.58
N GLN A 44 -29.19 4.01 29.71
CA GLN A 44 -29.16 2.95 28.71
C GLN A 44 -30.52 2.25 28.53
N ILE A 45 -31.27 2.01 29.62
CA ILE A 45 -32.62 1.44 29.55
C ILE A 45 -33.57 2.38 28.81
N ASN A 46 -33.49 3.68 29.05
CA ASN A 46 -34.32 4.67 28.36
C ASN A 46 -33.97 4.77 26.85
N GLU A 47 -32.69 4.64 26.51
CA GLU A 47 -32.25 4.64 25.11
C GLU A 47 -32.70 3.37 24.36
N ILE A 48 -32.67 2.21 25.04
CA ILE A 48 -33.17 0.93 24.49
C ILE A 48 -34.69 1.00 24.27
N ASN A 49 -35.47 1.53 25.21
CA ASN A 49 -36.92 1.66 25.06
C ASN A 49 -37.27 2.55 23.85
N ARG A 50 -36.57 3.67 23.66
CA ARG A 50 -36.78 4.53 22.48
C ARG A 50 -36.42 3.84 21.16
N LYS A 51 -35.36 3.02 21.15
CA LYS A 51 -34.96 2.22 19.97
C LYS A 51 -35.98 1.12 19.68
N LEU A 52 -36.54 0.50 20.71
CA LEU A 52 -37.60 -0.51 20.56
C LEU A 52 -38.87 0.09 19.98
N ASP A 53 -39.27 1.30 20.39
CA ASP A 53 -40.48 1.95 19.85
C ASP A 53 -40.36 2.27 18.36
N ILE A 54 -39.18 2.73 17.89
CA ILE A 54 -38.91 3.01 16.46
C ILE A 54 -38.93 1.71 15.64
N VAL A 55 -38.32 0.64 16.15
CA VAL A 55 -38.33 -0.67 15.48
C VAL A 55 -39.73 -1.29 15.51
N LEU A 56 -40.52 -1.06 16.56
CA LEU A 56 -41.90 -1.56 16.62
C LEU A 56 -42.78 -0.90 15.55
N GLU A 57 -42.62 0.40 15.32
CA GLU A 57 -43.33 1.14 14.28
C GLU A 57 -42.97 0.64 12.88
N GLU A 58 -41.68 0.39 12.61
CA GLU A 58 -41.20 -0.15 11.34
C GLU A 58 -41.66 -1.60 11.11
N VAL A 59 -41.66 -2.44 12.15
CA VAL A 59 -42.16 -3.83 12.09
C VAL A 59 -43.67 -3.89 11.88
N MET A 60 -44.43 -2.92 12.41
CA MET A 60 -45.87 -2.82 12.16
C MET A 60 -46.16 -2.40 10.72
N ALA A 61 -45.41 -1.46 10.16
CA ALA A 61 -45.52 -1.08 8.75
C ALA A 61 -45.17 -2.25 7.80
N GLN A 62 -44.17 -3.07 8.15
CA GLN A 62 -43.77 -4.23 7.36
C GLN A 62 -44.80 -5.38 7.38
N ARG A 63 -45.64 -5.47 8.41
CA ARG A 63 -46.71 -6.47 8.52
C ARG A 63 -47.88 -6.19 7.58
N GLU A 64 -48.25 -4.94 7.36
CA GLU A 64 -49.35 -4.59 6.43
C GLU A 64 -48.99 -4.92 4.98
N THR A 65 -47.72 -4.76 4.60
CA THR A 65 -47.22 -5.19 3.28
C THR A 65 -47.28 -6.71 3.12
N ARG A 66 -46.98 -7.49 4.16
CA ARG A 66 -47.08 -8.96 4.11
C ARG A 66 -48.53 -9.44 3.98
N GLN A 67 -49.46 -8.80 4.67
CA GLN A 67 -50.88 -9.15 4.58
C GLN A 67 -51.49 -8.82 3.22
N SER A 68 -51.15 -7.67 2.64
CA SER A 68 -51.60 -7.30 1.29
C SER A 68 -51.06 -8.21 0.19
N ILE A 69 -49.87 -8.81 0.37
CA ILE A 69 -49.32 -9.82 -0.55
C ILE A 69 -50.09 -11.15 -0.46
N GLU A 70 -50.47 -11.59 0.75
CA GLU A 70 -51.25 -12.82 0.94
C GLU A 70 -52.65 -12.73 0.29
N ASP A 71 -53.30 -11.58 0.41
CA ASP A 71 -54.61 -11.32 -0.22
C ASP A 71 -54.48 -11.23 -1.77
N LEU A 72 -53.47 -10.52 -2.28
CA LEU A 72 -53.21 -10.43 -3.72
C LEU A 72 -52.91 -11.80 -4.35
N THR A 73 -52.22 -12.68 -3.61
CA THR A 73 -51.92 -14.06 -4.02
C THR A 73 -53.19 -14.90 -4.16
N THR A 74 -54.15 -14.70 -3.26
CA THR A 74 -55.43 -15.41 -3.26
C THR A 74 -56.29 -14.97 -4.44
N ASP A 75 -56.36 -13.67 -4.74
CA ASP A 75 -57.12 -13.13 -5.86
C ASP A 75 -56.48 -13.45 -7.23
N LEU A 76 -55.15 -13.42 -7.33
CA LEU A 76 -54.42 -13.83 -8.54
C LEU A 76 -54.62 -15.30 -8.88
N THR A 77 -54.83 -16.17 -7.90
CA THR A 77 -55.06 -17.61 -8.12
C THR A 77 -56.40 -17.87 -8.83
N ILE A 78 -57.40 -17.01 -8.61
CA ILE A 78 -58.74 -17.14 -9.20
C ILE A 78 -58.75 -16.64 -10.65
N VAL A 79 -58.20 -15.45 -10.92
CA VAL A 79 -58.21 -14.84 -12.27
C VAL A 79 -57.09 -15.39 -13.16
N GLY A 80 -55.94 -15.76 -12.58
CA GLY A 80 -54.77 -16.24 -13.32
C GLY A 80 -55.01 -17.55 -14.06
N LYS A 81 -55.93 -18.40 -13.59
CA LYS A 81 -56.20 -19.72 -14.19
C LYS A 81 -56.70 -19.64 -15.63
N ASP A 82 -57.55 -18.66 -15.93
CA ASP A 82 -58.17 -18.52 -17.25
C ASP A 82 -57.22 -17.86 -18.26
N VAL A 83 -56.46 -16.86 -17.83
CA VAL A 83 -55.42 -16.21 -18.66
C VAL A 83 -54.28 -17.19 -18.95
N PHE A 84 -53.82 -17.92 -17.93
CA PHE A 84 -52.74 -18.89 -18.05
C PHE A 84 -53.06 -20.01 -19.03
N LYS A 85 -54.29 -20.54 -18.97
CA LYS A 85 -54.76 -21.57 -19.90
C LYS A 85 -54.78 -21.08 -21.34
N SER A 86 -55.14 -19.82 -21.57
CA SER A 86 -55.12 -19.20 -22.90
C SER A 86 -53.68 -19.05 -23.42
N THR A 87 -52.76 -18.55 -22.59
CA THR A 87 -51.35 -18.35 -22.97
C THR A 87 -50.63 -19.68 -23.24
N VAL A 88 -50.83 -20.71 -22.41
CA VAL A 88 -50.24 -22.04 -22.65
C VAL A 88 -50.74 -22.65 -23.98
N THR A 89 -52.03 -22.48 -24.28
CA THR A 89 -52.60 -22.96 -25.56
C THR A 89 -52.02 -22.22 -26.77
N GLU A 90 -51.70 -20.93 -26.63
CA GLU A 90 -51.04 -20.15 -27.69
C GLU A 90 -49.55 -20.50 -27.85
N LEU A 91 -48.84 -20.81 -26.76
CA LEU A 91 -47.43 -21.20 -26.80
C LEU A 91 -47.21 -22.65 -27.28
N ASP A 92 -48.11 -23.57 -26.96
CA ASP A 92 -48.13 -24.93 -27.53
C ASP A 92 -48.33 -24.87 -29.06
N ASN A 93 -49.19 -23.96 -29.53
CA ASN A 93 -49.39 -23.70 -30.97
C ASN A 93 -48.14 -23.08 -31.64
N ALA A 94 -47.26 -22.43 -30.88
CA ALA A 94 -45.99 -21.89 -31.36
C ALA A 94 -44.84 -22.92 -31.37
N GLY A 95 -45.10 -24.18 -31.01
CA GLY A 95 -44.13 -25.29 -31.09
C GLY A 95 -43.14 -25.37 -29.92
N VAL A 96 -43.43 -24.70 -28.80
CA VAL A 96 -42.65 -24.83 -27.56
C VAL A 96 -43.41 -25.79 -26.64
N GLU A 97 -42.89 -27.00 -26.40
CA GLU A 97 -43.44 -27.91 -25.40
C GLU A 97 -43.22 -27.31 -23.99
N ILE A 98 -44.23 -26.58 -23.50
CA ILE A 98 -44.19 -26.01 -22.17
C ILE A 98 -45.04 -26.88 -21.25
N ASP A 99 -44.38 -27.60 -20.34
CA ASP A 99 -45.08 -28.30 -19.27
C ASP A 99 -45.81 -27.28 -18.37
N GLY A 100 -47.13 -27.22 -18.50
CA GLY A 100 -47.98 -26.29 -17.77
C GLY A 100 -47.88 -26.45 -16.25
N GLU A 101 -47.52 -27.63 -15.75
CA GLU A 101 -47.28 -27.85 -14.32
C GLU A 101 -45.93 -27.23 -13.89
N ALA A 102 -44.88 -27.34 -14.71
CA ALA A 102 -43.59 -26.71 -14.45
C ALA A 102 -43.70 -25.18 -14.40
N VAL A 103 -44.46 -24.58 -15.31
CA VAL A 103 -44.68 -23.13 -15.31
C VAL A 103 -45.54 -22.69 -14.13
N LYS A 104 -46.58 -23.44 -13.77
CA LYS A 104 -47.36 -23.18 -12.55
C LYS A 104 -46.48 -23.22 -11.30
N GLN A 105 -45.58 -24.21 -11.19
CA GLN A 105 -44.64 -24.28 -10.07
C GLN A 105 -43.64 -23.13 -10.08
N LEU A 106 -43.19 -22.68 -11.25
CA LEU A 106 -42.35 -21.49 -11.39
C LEU A 106 -43.07 -20.22 -10.94
N MET A 107 -44.32 -20.04 -11.36
CA MET A 107 -45.17 -18.91 -10.92
C MET A 107 -45.40 -18.93 -9.41
N LEU A 108 -45.72 -20.09 -8.84
CA LEU A 108 -45.86 -20.23 -7.38
C LEU A 108 -44.55 -19.96 -6.65
N LYS A 109 -43.40 -20.38 -7.20
CA LYS A 109 -42.08 -20.07 -6.64
C LYS A 109 -41.74 -18.58 -6.76
N LEU A 110 -42.10 -17.91 -7.86
CA LEU A 110 -41.90 -16.47 -8.02
C LEU A 110 -42.73 -15.71 -7.00
N VAL A 111 -44.03 -16.00 -6.88
CA VAL A 111 -44.95 -15.36 -5.91
C VAL A 111 -44.49 -15.61 -4.47
N ARG A 112 -44.07 -16.85 -4.14
CA ARG A 112 -43.61 -17.19 -2.80
C ARG A 112 -42.24 -16.58 -2.45
N ASN A 113 -41.43 -16.22 -3.45
CA ASN A 113 -40.11 -15.60 -3.26
C ASN A 113 -40.10 -14.12 -3.71
N VAL A 114 -41.26 -13.45 -3.74
CA VAL A 114 -41.36 -12.02 -4.09
C VAL A 114 -40.45 -11.18 -3.19
N ASP A 115 -40.36 -11.51 -1.90
CA ASP A 115 -39.47 -10.80 -0.97
C ASP A 115 -38.00 -10.88 -1.40
N THR A 116 -37.52 -12.08 -1.78
CA THR A 116 -36.15 -12.26 -2.29
C THR A 116 -35.92 -11.57 -3.64
N LEU A 117 -36.94 -11.51 -4.49
CA LEU A 117 -36.86 -10.77 -5.75
C LEU A 117 -36.81 -9.26 -5.51
N ASN A 118 -37.56 -8.75 -4.53
CA ASN A 118 -37.53 -7.34 -4.15
C ASN A 118 -36.14 -6.95 -3.61
N GLU A 119 -35.55 -7.76 -2.73
CA GLU A 119 -34.17 -7.55 -2.26
C GLU A 119 -33.15 -7.53 -3.42
N MET A 120 -33.35 -8.37 -4.44
CA MET A 120 -32.51 -8.37 -5.65
C MET A 120 -32.71 -7.10 -6.48
N PHE A 121 -33.94 -6.61 -6.60
CA PHE A 121 -34.23 -5.36 -7.31
C PHE A 121 -33.66 -4.14 -6.58
N GLU A 122 -33.73 -4.10 -5.25
CA GLU A 122 -33.09 -3.05 -4.43
C GLU A 122 -31.57 -3.05 -4.59
N MET A 123 -30.95 -4.23 -4.69
CA MET A 123 -29.52 -4.36 -4.98
C MET A 123 -29.18 -3.87 -6.39
N MET A 124 -30.00 -4.19 -7.38
CA MET A 124 -29.83 -3.69 -8.75
C MET A 124 -30.01 -2.17 -8.84
N GLU A 125 -30.96 -1.61 -8.08
CA GLU A 125 -31.16 -0.16 -7.97
C GLU A 125 -29.93 0.51 -7.36
N SER A 126 -29.41 -0.04 -6.25
CA SER A 126 -28.18 0.44 -5.61
C SER A 126 -26.96 0.37 -6.56
N ALA A 127 -26.82 -0.71 -7.33
CA ALA A 127 -25.75 -0.85 -8.31
C ALA A 127 -25.91 0.13 -9.48
N ASN A 128 -27.14 0.34 -9.96
CA ASN A 128 -27.45 1.30 -11.00
C ASN A 128 -27.19 2.73 -10.52
N ASP A 129 -27.54 3.05 -9.28
CA ASP A 129 -27.28 4.36 -8.69
C ASP A 129 -25.80 4.61 -8.50
N LEU A 130 -25.03 3.62 -8.04
CA LEU A 130 -23.57 3.70 -8.04
C LEU A 130 -23.00 3.95 -9.44
N VAL A 131 -23.51 3.26 -10.46
CA VAL A 131 -23.08 3.49 -11.85
C VAL A 131 -23.43 4.90 -12.30
N LYS A 132 -24.64 5.41 -12.01
CA LYS A 132 -25.03 6.78 -12.32
C LYS A 132 -24.14 7.81 -11.63
N ASP A 133 -23.75 7.57 -10.39
CA ASP A 133 -22.88 8.44 -9.60
C ASP A 133 -21.42 8.42 -10.08
N VAL A 134 -20.92 7.25 -10.48
CA VAL A 134 -19.53 7.05 -10.93
C VAL A 134 -19.34 7.43 -12.39
N THR A 135 -20.36 7.29 -13.24
CA THR A 135 -20.30 7.65 -14.68
C THR A 135 -19.76 9.06 -14.97
N PRO A 136 -20.26 10.14 -14.34
CA PRO A 136 -19.75 11.49 -14.61
C PRO A 136 -18.29 11.66 -14.19
N ILE A 137 -17.87 11.02 -13.09
CA ILE A 137 -16.47 11.02 -12.63
C ILE A 137 -15.58 10.29 -13.65
N LEU A 138 -16.01 9.11 -14.11
CA LEU A 138 -15.30 8.34 -15.13
C LEU A 138 -15.18 9.07 -16.46
N HIS A 139 -16.19 9.83 -16.87
CA HIS A 139 -16.12 10.63 -18.09
C HIS A 139 -15.06 11.72 -17.99
N GLN A 140 -14.99 12.44 -16.87
CA GLN A 140 -13.99 13.50 -16.67
C GLN A 140 -12.58 12.91 -16.55
N MET A 141 -12.41 11.92 -15.67
CA MET A 141 -11.12 11.25 -15.48
C MET A 141 -10.68 10.47 -16.73
N GLY A 142 -11.62 9.97 -17.53
CA GLY A 142 -11.35 9.29 -18.79
C GLY A 142 -10.79 10.23 -19.85
N LEU A 143 -11.37 11.43 -20.00
CA LEU A 143 -10.87 12.44 -20.93
C LEU A 143 -9.49 12.96 -20.50
N ASP A 144 -9.31 13.29 -19.22
CA ASP A 144 -8.02 13.71 -18.68
C ASP A 144 -6.97 12.60 -18.79
N GLY A 145 -7.38 11.35 -18.54
CA GLY A 145 -6.54 10.16 -18.69
C GLY A 145 -6.08 9.96 -20.13
N ILE A 146 -6.97 10.11 -21.13
CA ILE A 146 -6.62 10.02 -22.55
C ILE A 146 -5.65 11.14 -22.93
N HIS A 147 -5.88 12.37 -22.47
CA HIS A 147 -4.98 13.49 -22.74
C HIS A 147 -3.60 13.27 -22.12
N MET A 148 -3.53 12.83 -20.86
CA MET A 148 -2.28 12.49 -20.18
C MET A 148 -1.55 11.35 -20.88
N MET A 149 -2.29 10.31 -21.33
CA MET A 149 -1.71 9.17 -22.05
C MET A 149 -1.11 9.61 -23.39
N ASN A 150 -1.84 10.45 -24.12
CA ASN A 150 -1.37 11.01 -25.38
C ASN A 150 -0.16 11.95 -25.16
N GLU A 151 -0.12 12.70 -24.06
CA GLU A 151 1.04 13.52 -23.70
C GLU A 151 2.26 12.65 -23.37
N PHE A 152 2.07 11.53 -22.66
CA PHE A 152 3.15 10.56 -22.40
C PHE A 152 3.64 9.89 -23.68
N GLU A 153 2.74 9.57 -24.59
CA GLU A 153 3.10 9.04 -25.92
C GLU A 153 3.88 10.07 -26.75
N GLN A 154 3.41 11.31 -26.86
CA GLN A 154 4.09 12.38 -27.61
C GLN A 154 5.46 12.72 -27.03
N LYS A 155 5.62 12.67 -25.70
CA LYS A 155 6.91 12.87 -25.03
C LYS A 155 7.82 11.64 -25.10
N GLY A 156 7.35 10.53 -25.68
CA GLY A 156 8.14 9.31 -25.87
C GLY A 156 8.34 8.48 -24.59
N TYR A 157 7.55 8.70 -23.53
CA TYR A 157 7.67 7.92 -22.29
C TYR A 157 7.42 6.43 -22.53
N PHE A 158 6.47 6.08 -23.40
CA PHE A 158 6.21 4.68 -23.75
C PHE A 158 7.39 4.03 -24.46
N GLU A 159 8.02 4.73 -25.40
CA GLU A 159 9.19 4.23 -26.11
C GLU A 159 10.38 4.07 -25.15
N PHE A 160 10.62 5.07 -24.31
CA PHE A 160 11.64 4.99 -23.26
C PHE A 160 11.40 3.82 -22.30
N MET A 161 10.17 3.62 -21.83
CA MET A 161 9.81 2.51 -20.95
C MET A 161 9.99 1.16 -21.64
N LYS A 162 9.59 1.05 -22.91
CA LYS A 162 9.76 -0.16 -23.72
C LYS A 162 11.23 -0.52 -23.90
N GLU A 163 12.08 0.45 -24.25
CA GLU A 163 13.52 0.22 -24.38
C GLU A 163 14.16 -0.08 -23.02
N SER A 164 13.72 0.59 -21.95
CA SER A 164 14.17 0.30 -20.59
C SER A 164 13.82 -1.13 -20.17
N MET A 165 12.63 -1.61 -20.49
CA MET A 165 12.22 -3.00 -20.22
C MET A 165 13.09 -4.00 -20.96
N LYS A 166 13.53 -3.73 -22.20
CA LYS A 166 14.50 -4.59 -22.90
C LYS A 166 15.86 -4.61 -22.21
N ILE A 167 16.31 -3.47 -21.68
CA ILE A 167 17.54 -3.41 -20.88
C ILE A 167 17.39 -4.28 -19.63
N PHE A 168 16.27 -4.15 -18.90
CA PHE A 168 15.98 -4.99 -17.74
C PHE A 168 15.92 -6.47 -18.10
N ASP A 169 15.29 -6.84 -19.21
CA ASP A 169 15.22 -8.23 -19.68
C ASP A 169 16.61 -8.79 -20.01
N ASN A 170 17.46 -8.01 -20.68
CA ASN A 170 18.86 -8.38 -20.93
C ASN A 170 19.66 -8.53 -19.63
N ILE A 171 19.41 -7.70 -18.62
CA ILE A 171 20.05 -7.82 -17.31
C ILE A 171 19.57 -9.10 -16.62
N VAL A 172 18.26 -9.34 -16.55
CA VAL A 172 17.70 -10.53 -15.86
C VAL A 172 18.09 -11.84 -16.56
N THR A 173 18.29 -11.83 -17.88
CA THR A 173 18.75 -13.01 -18.63
C THR A 173 20.24 -13.30 -18.47
N HIS A 174 21.07 -12.28 -18.24
CA HIS A 174 22.53 -12.44 -18.12
C HIS A 174 23.03 -12.50 -16.68
N PHE A 175 22.31 -11.91 -15.74
CA PHE A 175 22.65 -11.93 -14.31
C PHE A 175 21.75 -12.92 -13.58
N SER A 176 22.35 -13.91 -12.93
CA SER A 176 21.62 -14.82 -12.06
C SER A 176 21.14 -14.09 -10.80
N VAL A 177 20.19 -14.68 -10.08
CA VAL A 177 19.70 -14.14 -8.80
C VAL A 177 20.85 -13.97 -7.79
N ASP A 178 21.86 -14.82 -7.85
CA ASP A 178 23.03 -14.73 -6.97
C ASP A 178 23.97 -13.57 -7.37
N ASP A 179 24.11 -13.28 -8.67
CA ASP A 179 24.85 -12.10 -9.15
C ASP A 179 24.17 -10.80 -8.71
N VAL A 180 22.84 -10.75 -8.75
CA VAL A 180 22.07 -9.59 -8.29
C VAL A 180 22.23 -9.38 -6.78
N LYS A 181 22.31 -10.44 -5.98
CA LYS A 181 22.59 -10.34 -4.53
C LYS A 181 23.99 -9.79 -4.26
N LEU A 182 25.00 -10.31 -4.95
CA LEU A 182 26.37 -9.82 -4.83
C LEU A 182 26.48 -8.34 -5.26
N LEU A 183 25.74 -7.93 -6.30
CA LEU A 183 25.62 -6.53 -6.69
C LEU A 183 24.90 -5.69 -5.64
N ALA A 184 23.81 -6.17 -5.05
CA ALA A 184 23.08 -5.46 -4.01
C ALA A 184 23.94 -5.21 -2.76
N ASP A 185 24.74 -6.21 -2.36
CA ASP A 185 25.64 -6.08 -1.22
C ASP A 185 26.77 -5.07 -1.46
N ASN A 186 27.19 -4.90 -2.72
CA ASN A 186 28.27 -3.97 -3.11
C ASN A 186 27.76 -2.69 -3.79
N VAL A 187 26.44 -2.48 -3.86
CA VAL A 187 25.83 -1.40 -4.65
C VAL A 187 26.29 -0.03 -4.16
N VAL A 188 26.45 0.13 -2.84
CA VAL A 188 26.91 1.38 -2.23
C VAL A 188 28.32 1.72 -2.70
N THR A 189 29.25 0.76 -2.67
CA THR A 189 30.65 0.97 -3.12
C THR A 189 30.72 1.29 -4.61
N ILE A 190 29.92 0.62 -5.44
CA ILE A 190 29.84 0.90 -6.88
C ILE A 190 29.30 2.32 -7.10
N LEU A 191 28.20 2.68 -6.44
CA LEU A 191 27.59 4.01 -6.57
C LEU A 191 28.52 5.11 -6.07
N GLU A 192 29.25 4.89 -4.98
CA GLU A 192 30.28 5.83 -4.50
C GLU A 192 31.42 5.98 -5.50
N THR A 193 31.86 4.88 -6.13
CA THR A 193 32.89 4.91 -7.18
C THR A 193 32.41 5.70 -8.39
N VAL A 194 31.20 5.41 -8.89
CA VAL A 194 30.59 6.15 -10.01
C VAL A 194 30.45 7.63 -9.64
N LYS A 195 29.95 7.93 -8.44
CA LYS A 195 29.84 9.31 -7.93
C LYS A 195 31.21 10.01 -7.95
N ASN A 196 32.26 9.36 -7.44
CA ASN A 196 33.62 9.89 -7.42
C ASN A 196 34.19 10.11 -8.83
N LEU A 197 33.90 9.22 -9.77
CA LEU A 197 34.30 9.37 -11.18
C LEU A 197 33.52 10.49 -11.91
N THR A 198 32.26 10.70 -11.55
CA THR A 198 31.42 11.78 -12.09
C THR A 198 31.65 13.13 -11.43
N GLN A 199 32.63 13.25 -10.51
CA GLN A 199 32.99 14.54 -9.95
C GLN A 199 33.52 15.47 -11.06
N PRO A 200 33.24 16.79 -10.98
CA PRO A 200 33.58 17.75 -12.03
C PRO A 200 35.07 17.71 -12.45
N ASP A 201 35.97 17.49 -11.50
CA ASP A 201 37.41 17.48 -11.76
C ASP A 201 37.84 16.22 -12.54
N MET A 202 37.27 15.06 -12.21
CA MET A 202 37.55 13.80 -12.92
C MET A 202 36.93 13.81 -14.32
N LEU A 203 35.69 14.29 -14.47
CA LEU A 203 35.05 14.44 -15.78
C LEU A 203 35.84 15.38 -16.70
N LYS A 204 36.37 16.48 -16.17
CA LYS A 204 37.25 17.38 -16.93
C LYS A 204 38.54 16.68 -17.37
N ALA A 205 39.16 15.89 -16.49
CA ALA A 205 40.36 15.13 -16.84
C ALA A 205 40.09 14.09 -17.94
N ILE A 206 39.00 13.33 -17.83
CA ILE A 206 38.57 12.35 -18.84
C ILE A 206 38.31 13.05 -20.19
N ASN A 207 37.54 14.13 -20.21
CA ASN A 207 37.25 14.88 -21.43
C ASN A 207 38.52 15.45 -22.07
N SER A 208 39.43 15.97 -21.26
CA SER A 208 40.72 16.48 -21.74
C SER A 208 41.57 15.36 -22.36
N GLY A 209 41.61 14.18 -21.72
CA GLY A 209 42.28 12.99 -22.24
C GLY A 209 41.68 12.50 -23.56
N LEU A 210 40.35 12.50 -23.68
CA LEU A 210 39.65 12.13 -24.92
C LEU A 210 39.95 13.08 -26.08
N ILE A 211 40.06 14.40 -25.81
CA ILE A 211 40.45 15.38 -26.83
C ILE A 211 41.88 15.11 -27.31
N VAL A 212 42.81 14.87 -26.38
CA VAL A 212 44.21 14.55 -26.71
C VAL A 212 44.30 13.25 -27.52
N TYR A 213 43.58 12.20 -27.10
CA TYR A 213 43.56 10.92 -27.80
C TYR A 213 43.04 11.06 -29.24
N LYS A 214 41.94 11.80 -29.45
CA LYS A 214 41.40 12.08 -30.79
C LYS A 214 42.34 12.93 -31.65
N SER A 215 43.17 13.75 -31.03
CA SER A 215 44.11 14.64 -31.75
C SER A 215 45.43 13.98 -32.14
N ILE A 216 45.73 12.80 -31.60
CA ILE A 216 46.90 12.02 -31.98
C ILE A 216 46.50 11.17 -33.19
N GLU A 217 47.11 11.42 -34.35
CA GLU A 217 47.00 10.52 -35.52
C GLU A 217 47.74 9.21 -35.21
N ILE A 218 47.02 8.23 -34.66
CA ILE A 218 47.56 6.94 -34.20
C ILE A 218 48.23 6.16 -35.35
N GLU A 219 47.87 6.44 -36.60
CA GLU A 219 48.43 5.79 -37.79
C GLU A 219 49.80 6.35 -38.23
N ASN A 220 50.17 7.58 -37.81
CA ASN A 220 51.42 8.25 -38.18
C ASN A 220 52.25 8.65 -36.95
N VAL A 221 52.42 7.74 -36.00
CA VAL A 221 53.30 7.98 -34.85
C VAL A 221 54.76 8.05 -35.33
N GLU A 222 55.40 9.21 -35.19
CA GLU A 222 56.81 9.38 -35.54
C GLU A 222 57.69 8.35 -34.83
N GLU A 223 58.56 7.67 -35.58
CA GLU A 223 59.57 6.79 -35.02
C GLU A 223 60.61 7.60 -34.21
N TYR A 224 60.89 7.17 -32.98
CA TYR A 224 61.89 7.79 -32.12
C TYR A 224 63.19 6.98 -32.13
N SER A 225 64.32 7.62 -32.49
CA SER A 225 65.65 7.05 -32.23
C SER A 225 66.02 7.18 -30.75
N ILE A 226 66.93 6.34 -30.25
CA ILE A 226 67.40 6.34 -28.84
C ILE A 226 67.87 7.74 -28.41
N TRP A 227 68.58 8.46 -29.30
CA TRP A 227 69.04 9.82 -29.01
C TRP A 227 67.89 10.85 -29.01
N LYS A 228 66.95 10.74 -29.96
CA LYS A 228 65.75 11.59 -30.02
C LYS A 228 64.88 11.38 -28.77
N ALA A 229 64.74 10.15 -28.29
CA ALA A 229 64.04 9.82 -27.05
C ALA A 229 64.74 10.43 -25.82
N MET A 230 66.06 10.30 -25.71
CA MET A 230 66.82 10.93 -24.61
C MET A 230 66.68 12.47 -24.62
N LYS A 231 66.71 13.09 -25.80
CA LYS A 231 66.48 14.54 -25.94
C LYS A 231 65.04 14.92 -25.59
N ALA A 232 64.05 14.13 -26.00
CA ALA A 232 62.64 14.35 -25.69
C ALA A 232 62.36 14.22 -24.19
N MET A 233 63.02 13.29 -23.49
CA MET A 233 62.92 13.18 -22.02
C MET A 233 63.44 14.40 -21.27
N ASN A 234 64.35 15.17 -21.89
CA ASN A 234 64.88 16.40 -21.31
C ASN A 234 63.94 17.61 -21.51
N SER A 235 62.86 17.47 -22.28
CA SER A 235 61.86 18.54 -22.47
C SER A 235 61.18 18.93 -21.16
N LYS A 236 60.69 20.19 -21.09
CA LYS A 236 60.06 20.72 -19.88
C LYS A 236 58.75 20.00 -19.57
N GLU A 237 58.04 19.58 -20.60
CA GLU A 237 56.78 18.85 -20.57
C GLU A 237 56.99 17.44 -20.02
N MET A 238 57.96 16.68 -20.57
CA MET A 238 58.24 15.32 -20.10
C MET A 238 58.78 15.29 -18.67
N LYS A 239 59.66 16.23 -18.29
CA LYS A 239 60.12 16.36 -16.90
C LYS A 239 58.97 16.61 -15.92
N LYS A 240 58.02 17.47 -16.29
CA LYS A 240 56.81 17.70 -15.48
C LYS A 240 55.94 16.44 -15.39
N GLY A 241 55.76 15.72 -16.50
CA GLY A 241 55.02 14.45 -16.53
C GLY A 241 55.65 13.38 -15.64
N ILE A 242 56.97 13.18 -15.73
CA ILE A 242 57.72 12.27 -14.87
C ILE A 242 57.60 12.68 -13.40
N GLY A 243 57.76 13.98 -13.08
CA GLY A 243 57.60 14.50 -11.72
C GLY A 243 56.20 14.27 -11.14
N PHE A 244 55.16 14.46 -11.95
CA PHE A 244 53.78 14.14 -11.58
C PHE A 244 53.63 12.64 -11.29
N MET A 245 54.10 11.76 -12.17
CA MET A 245 54.03 10.32 -11.98
C MET A 245 54.75 9.85 -10.71
N ILE A 246 55.95 10.36 -10.45
CA ILE A 246 56.70 10.06 -9.21
C ILE A 246 55.88 10.47 -7.99
N THR A 247 55.34 11.69 -7.99
CA THR A 247 54.57 12.22 -6.86
C THR A 247 53.27 11.43 -6.65
N PHE A 248 52.58 11.09 -7.73
CA PHE A 248 51.37 10.29 -7.71
C PHE A 248 51.62 8.89 -7.13
N LEU A 249 52.65 8.19 -7.62
CA LEU A 249 53.03 6.87 -7.13
C LEU A 249 53.44 6.90 -5.64
N GLN A 250 54.19 7.93 -5.21
CA GLN A 250 54.53 8.10 -3.80
C GLN A 250 53.30 8.29 -2.92
N ASN A 251 52.29 9.02 -3.40
CA ASN A 251 51.06 9.22 -2.64
C ASN A 251 50.20 7.96 -2.57
N ILE A 252 50.12 7.17 -3.65
CA ILE A 252 49.45 5.86 -3.63
C ILE A 252 50.11 4.92 -2.63
N ALA A 253 51.44 4.81 -2.67
CA ALA A 253 52.18 3.96 -1.74
C ALA A 253 51.90 4.35 -0.28
N LYS A 254 51.94 5.66 0.03
CA LYS A 254 51.62 6.17 1.38
C LYS A 254 50.18 5.87 1.82
N GLU A 255 49.19 6.02 0.95
CA GLU A 255 47.80 5.68 1.29
C GLU A 255 47.62 4.17 1.50
N THR A 256 48.27 3.35 0.66
CA THR A 256 48.25 1.88 0.81
C THR A 256 48.88 1.45 2.14
N ASP A 257 50.02 2.04 2.52
CA ASP A 257 50.68 1.77 3.79
C ASP A 257 49.83 2.18 5.00
N LYS A 258 49.11 3.31 4.92
CA LYS A 258 48.16 3.74 5.96
C LYS A 258 47.00 2.77 6.12
N LEU A 259 46.42 2.29 5.02
CA LEU A 259 45.32 1.33 5.05
C LEU A 259 45.77 0.01 5.70
N ASN A 260 46.97 -0.48 5.38
CA ASN A 260 47.55 -1.68 6.00
C ASN A 260 47.93 -1.50 7.47
N ALA A 261 48.30 -0.28 7.89
CA ALA A 261 48.60 0.03 9.28
C ALA A 261 47.35 0.11 10.17
N ASN A 262 46.18 0.45 9.59
CA ASN A 262 44.91 0.54 10.30
C ASN A 262 44.12 -0.79 10.33
N SER A 263 44.57 -1.82 9.61
CA SER A 263 43.95 -3.16 9.62
C SER A 263 44.65 -4.18 10.53
N ASN A 264 45.67 -3.76 11.29
CA ASN A 264 46.37 -4.53 12.33
C ASN A 264 46.05 -3.95 13.71
#